data_AF-A0A6I3U7Q3-F1
#
_entry.id   AF-A0A6I3U7Q3-F1
#
_cell.length_a   1.000
_cell.length_b   1.000
_cell.length_c   1.000
_cell.angle_alpha   90.00
_cell.angle_beta   90.00
_cell.angle_gamma   90.00
#
_symmetry.space_group_name_H-M   'P 1'
#
loop_
_entity.id
_entity.type
_entity.pdbx_description
1 polymer ?
#
loop_
_entity_poly.entity_id
_entity_poly.type
_entity_poly.pdbx_seq_one_letter_code
_entity_poly.pdbx_strand_id
1 'polypeptide(L)'
;LFENKGRNSDFQALDKLLERLNDESTNKEKLVDDLLAFLAPITHPERLGKPNSQIEYTEDEVRIAQLADKYTTSDGYIFDEHDIISDEGDAYVTPHMGHSHWIGKDSLSDKEKVAAQAYTKEKGILPPSPDADVKANPTGDSAAAIYNRVKGEKRIPLVRLPYMVEHTVEVKNGNLIIPHKDHYHNIKFAWFDDHTYKAPNGYT
;
A
#
# COMPACT_ATOMS: atom_id res chain seq x y z
N LEU A 1 28.51 27.45 22.01
CA LEU A 1 28.62 26.47 20.91
C LEU A 1 27.99 25.19 21.42
N PHE A 2 26.87 24.75 20.85
CA PHE A 2 26.31 23.45 21.22
C PHE A 2 27.36 22.39 20.88
N GLU A 3 27.76 21.57 21.86
CA GLU A 3 28.68 20.47 21.61
C GLU A 3 28.05 19.52 20.58
N ASN A 4 28.83 19.18 19.57
CA ASN A 4 28.43 18.26 18.53
C ASN A 4 28.27 16.86 19.14
N LYS A 5 27.04 16.32 19.11
CA LYS A 5 26.70 15.00 19.66
C LYS A 5 26.80 13.85 18.65
N GLY A 6 27.19 14.12 17.39
CA GLY A 6 27.33 13.10 16.36
C GLY A 6 28.55 12.21 16.60
N ARG A 7 28.46 10.92 16.27
CA ARG A 7 29.62 10.01 16.32
C ARG A 7 30.47 10.21 15.06
N ASN A 8 31.77 9.94 15.14
CA ASN A 8 32.65 9.98 13.95
C ASN A 8 32.14 9.11 12.80
N SER A 9 31.48 7.99 13.10
CA SER A 9 30.85 7.13 12.08
C SER A 9 29.72 7.83 11.33
N ASP A 10 28.97 8.70 12.00
CA ASP A 10 27.84 9.40 11.41
C ASP A 10 28.34 10.48 10.42
N PHE A 11 29.43 11.18 10.76
CA PHE A 11 30.11 12.10 9.83
C PHE A 11 30.69 11.39 8.62
N GLN A 12 31.36 10.25 8.81
CA GLN A 12 31.89 9.46 7.70
C GLN A 12 30.78 8.93 6.77
N ALA A 13 29.62 8.57 7.32
CA ALA A 13 28.47 8.16 6.51
C ALA A 13 27.90 9.33 5.70
N LEU A 14 27.80 10.52 6.31
CA LEU A 14 27.37 11.73 5.61
C LEU A 14 28.34 12.13 4.49
N ASP A 15 29.65 12.09 4.73
CA ASP A 15 30.67 12.39 3.72
C ASP A 15 30.53 11.45 2.50
N LYS A 16 30.30 10.15 2.73
CA LYS A 16 30.07 9.18 1.64
C LYS A 16 28.80 9.47 0.83
N LEU A 17 27.73 9.93 1.48
CA LEU A 17 26.51 10.34 0.77
C LEU A 17 26.76 11.57 -0.10
N LEU A 18 27.54 12.54 0.40
CA LEU A 18 27.94 13.74 -0.35
C LEU A 18 28.85 13.42 -1.53
N GLU A 19 29.81 12.50 -1.37
CA GLU A 19 30.66 12.03 -2.48
C GLU A 19 29.82 11.44 -3.60
N ARG A 20 28.87 10.57 -3.26
CA ARG A 20 27.95 9.96 -4.23
C ARG A 20 27.03 10.96 -4.91
N LEU A 21 26.58 11.99 -4.19
CA LEU A 21 25.75 13.05 -4.77
C LEU A 21 26.48 13.81 -5.89
N ASN A 22 27.81 13.95 -5.80
CA ASN A 22 28.62 14.63 -6.79
C ASN A 22 29.06 13.73 -7.96
N ASP A 23 28.77 12.43 -7.91
CA ASP A 23 29.11 11.47 -8.96
C ASP A 23 27.93 11.28 -9.92
N GLU A 24 28.11 11.69 -11.19
CA GLU A 24 27.10 11.57 -12.24
C GLU A 24 26.69 10.12 -12.54
N SER A 25 27.55 9.14 -12.23
CA SER A 25 27.28 7.72 -12.42
C SER A 25 26.44 7.10 -11.29
N THR A 26 26.19 7.86 -10.22
CA THR A 26 25.43 7.38 -9.07
C THR A 26 23.99 7.03 -9.46
N ASN A 27 23.56 5.85 -9.02
CA ASN A 27 22.14 5.51 -8.99
C ASN A 27 21.42 6.43 -7.97
N LYS A 28 20.70 7.43 -8.50
CA LYS A 28 20.03 8.47 -7.70
C LYS A 28 18.95 7.91 -6.79
N GLU A 29 18.24 6.87 -7.22
CA GLU A 29 17.22 6.23 -6.40
C GLU A 29 17.84 5.57 -5.17
N LYS A 30 18.91 4.79 -5.39
CA LYS A 30 19.64 4.17 -4.28
C LYS A 30 20.26 5.22 -3.35
N LEU A 31 20.72 6.35 -3.90
CA LEU A 31 21.20 7.45 -3.08
C LEU A 31 20.10 8.04 -2.19
N VAL A 32 18.90 8.22 -2.74
CA VAL A 32 17.71 8.64 -1.96
C VAL A 32 17.38 7.63 -0.87
N ASP A 33 17.35 6.33 -1.18
CA ASP A 33 17.10 5.28 -0.19
C ASP A 33 18.11 5.32 0.95
N ASP A 34 19.39 5.41 0.61
CA ASP A 34 20.47 5.44 1.60
C ASP A 34 20.44 6.75 2.43
N LEU A 35 20.02 7.87 1.82
CA LEU A 35 19.83 9.16 2.52
C LEU A 35 18.66 9.09 3.50
N LEU A 36 17.49 8.60 3.08
CA LEU A 36 16.32 8.44 3.95
C LEU A 36 16.64 7.50 5.12
N ALA A 37 17.31 6.38 4.85
CA ALA A 37 17.74 5.44 5.88
C ALA A 37 18.75 6.05 6.88
N PHE A 38 19.64 6.94 6.40
CA PHE A 38 20.58 7.65 7.27
C PHE A 38 19.88 8.70 8.16
N LEU A 39 18.91 9.45 7.61
CA LEU A 39 18.20 10.50 8.32
C LEU A 39 17.20 9.94 9.34
N ALA A 40 16.51 8.85 9.01
CA ALA A 40 15.46 8.25 9.84
C ALA A 40 15.80 8.12 11.33
N PRO A 41 16.94 7.50 11.76
CA PRO A 41 17.26 7.40 13.19
C PRO A 41 17.63 8.73 13.87
N ILE A 42 17.97 9.77 13.09
CA ILE A 42 18.41 11.07 13.59
C ILE A 42 17.22 12.00 13.76
N THR A 43 16.37 12.10 12.74
CA THR A 43 15.23 13.01 12.71
C THR A 43 13.96 12.38 13.25
N HIS A 44 13.86 11.04 13.20
CA HIS A 44 12.67 10.28 13.56
C HIS A 44 13.00 9.03 14.41
N PRO A 45 13.65 9.19 15.58
CA PRO A 45 14.01 8.06 16.45
C PRO A 45 12.80 7.22 16.89
N GLU A 46 11.59 7.80 16.91
CA GLU A 46 10.32 7.11 17.18
C GLU A 46 9.91 6.08 16.13
N ARG A 47 10.58 6.04 14.97
CA ARG A 47 10.37 5.06 13.90
C ARG A 47 11.26 3.82 14.04
N LEU A 48 12.24 3.84 14.95
CA LEU A 48 13.16 2.72 15.13
C LEU A 48 12.41 1.41 15.44
N GLY A 49 12.65 0.39 14.60
CA GLY A 49 12.04 -0.93 14.74
C GLY A 49 10.60 -1.03 14.21
N LYS A 50 10.02 0.06 13.68
CA LYS A 50 8.72 0.00 13.00
C LYS A 50 8.90 -0.48 11.56
N PRO A 51 7.97 -1.30 11.04
CA PRO A 51 7.93 -1.60 9.61
C PRO A 51 7.53 -0.36 8.80
N ASN A 52 7.82 -0.36 7.49
CA ASN A 52 7.48 0.75 6.58
C ASN A 52 5.98 1.09 6.63
N SER A 53 5.10 0.07 6.63
CA SER A 53 3.65 0.22 6.85
C SER A 53 3.21 0.92 8.15
N GLN A 54 4.11 1.21 9.11
CA GLN A 54 3.82 1.98 10.33
C GLN A 54 4.56 3.32 10.39
N ILE A 55 5.04 3.82 9.25
CA ILE A 55 5.75 5.08 9.12
C ILE A 55 4.92 6.03 8.27
N GLU A 56 4.57 7.17 8.85
CA GLU A 56 4.11 8.35 8.12
C GLU A 56 5.34 9.21 7.81
N TYR A 57 5.81 9.15 6.56
CA TYR A 57 6.94 9.95 6.10
C TYR A 57 6.54 11.42 6.03
N THR A 58 7.50 12.30 6.32
CA THR A 58 7.31 13.74 6.23
C THR A 58 7.17 14.19 4.78
N GLU A 59 6.59 15.36 4.55
CA GLU A 59 6.47 15.94 3.20
C GLU A 59 7.81 16.04 2.46
N ASP A 60 8.89 16.36 3.18
CA ASP A 60 10.25 16.43 2.63
C ASP A 60 10.75 15.04 2.21
N GLU A 61 10.56 14.02 3.04
CA GLU A 61 10.94 12.64 2.71
C GLU A 61 10.16 12.11 1.50
N VAL A 62 8.85 12.37 1.45
CA VAL A 62 7.99 12.04 0.30
C VAL A 62 8.48 12.72 -0.96
N ARG A 63 8.79 14.03 -0.90
CA ARG A 63 9.31 14.77 -2.05
C ARG A 63 10.65 14.22 -2.53
N ILE A 64 11.54 13.85 -1.62
CA ILE A 64 12.83 13.24 -1.96
C ILE A 64 12.60 11.89 -2.67
N ALA A 65 11.67 11.06 -2.18
CA ALA A 65 11.31 9.80 -2.82
C ALA A 65 10.70 9.99 -4.23
N GLN A 66 9.85 11.01 -4.42
CA GLN A 66 9.31 11.36 -5.74
C GLN A 66 10.39 11.77 -6.74
N LEU A 67 11.47 12.44 -6.29
CA LEU A 67 12.62 12.76 -7.14
C LEU A 67 13.40 11.51 -7.60
N ALA A 68 13.21 10.40 -6.90
CA ALA A 68 13.72 9.08 -7.23
C ALA A 68 12.68 8.20 -7.95
N ASP A 69 11.62 8.79 -8.51
CA ASP A 69 10.55 8.07 -9.24
C ASP A 69 9.86 6.98 -8.40
N LYS A 70 9.87 7.13 -7.07
CA LYS A 70 9.15 6.21 -6.17
C LYS A 70 7.68 6.57 -6.09
N TYR A 71 6.83 5.54 -6.05
CA TYR A 71 5.42 5.72 -5.74
C TYR A 71 5.25 6.23 -4.31
N THR A 72 4.42 7.27 -4.16
CA THR A 72 4.12 7.88 -2.87
C THR A 72 2.65 8.30 -2.81
N THR A 73 2.13 8.49 -1.61
CA THR A 73 0.78 9.01 -1.38
C THR A 73 0.81 10.26 -0.51
N SER A 74 -0.27 11.05 -0.54
CA SER A 74 -0.34 12.33 0.17
C SER A 74 -0.44 12.20 1.69
N ASP A 75 -0.78 11.02 2.21
CA ASP A 75 -0.77 10.69 3.64
C ASP A 75 0.59 10.17 4.13
N GLY A 76 1.65 10.28 3.33
CA GLY A 76 3.01 10.00 3.77
C GLY A 76 3.45 8.55 3.59
N TYR A 77 2.80 7.75 2.74
CA TYR A 77 3.30 6.43 2.38
C TYR A 77 4.35 6.54 1.25
N ILE A 78 5.44 5.79 1.39
CA ILE A 78 6.42 5.54 0.32
C ILE A 78 6.40 4.03 0.05
N PHE A 79 6.26 3.65 -1.22
CA PHE A 79 6.13 2.25 -1.59
C PHE A 79 7.36 1.42 -1.21
N ASP A 80 7.08 0.26 -0.60
CA ASP A 80 8.02 -0.81 -0.33
C ASP A 80 7.35 -2.13 -0.76
N GLU A 81 8.02 -2.91 -1.62
CA GLU A 81 7.49 -4.19 -2.07
C GLU A 81 7.22 -5.17 -0.91
N HIS A 82 7.95 -5.05 0.19
CA HIS A 82 7.79 -5.92 1.36
C HIS A 82 6.48 -5.68 2.10
N ASP A 83 5.84 -4.53 1.90
CA ASP A 83 4.52 -4.22 2.43
C ASP A 83 3.40 -4.87 1.60
N ILE A 84 3.68 -5.49 0.44
CA ILE A 84 2.63 -6.12 -0.37
C ILE A 84 2.01 -7.29 0.40
N ILE A 85 0.70 -7.17 0.65
CA ILE A 85 -0.12 -8.22 1.27
C ILE A 85 -1.07 -8.89 0.27
N SER A 86 -1.23 -8.32 -0.92
CA SER A 86 -2.09 -8.82 -1.99
C SER A 86 -1.64 -8.37 -3.37
N ASP A 87 -1.75 -9.26 -4.35
CA ASP A 87 -1.67 -8.96 -5.79
C ASP A 87 -3.10 -9.12 -6.34
N GLU A 88 -3.68 -8.04 -6.86
CA GLU A 88 -5.05 -7.98 -7.39
C GLU A 88 -5.08 -8.15 -8.93
N GLY A 89 -3.94 -8.46 -9.54
CA GLY A 89 -3.78 -8.55 -10.99
C GLY A 89 -3.21 -7.26 -11.57
N ASP A 90 -3.98 -6.18 -11.57
CA ASP A 90 -3.59 -4.85 -12.08
C ASP A 90 -3.06 -3.91 -11.00
N ALA A 91 -3.14 -4.29 -9.74
CA ALA A 91 -2.65 -3.52 -8.59
C ALA A 91 -2.06 -4.39 -7.48
N TYR A 92 -1.33 -3.76 -6.58
CA TYR A 92 -0.94 -4.33 -5.30
C TYR A 92 -1.70 -3.68 -4.15
N VAL A 93 -1.95 -4.44 -3.09
CA VAL A 93 -2.46 -3.90 -1.82
C VAL A 93 -1.35 -3.89 -0.79
N THR A 94 -1.15 -2.74 -0.15
CA THR A 94 -0.15 -2.53 0.90
C THR A 94 -0.82 -1.89 2.12
N PRO A 95 -0.50 -2.30 3.36
CA PRO A 95 -1.02 -1.63 4.55
C PRO A 95 -0.26 -0.33 4.81
N HIS A 96 -0.97 0.68 5.30
CA HIS A 96 -0.39 1.91 5.80
C HIS A 96 -1.14 2.40 7.05
N MET A 97 -0.45 2.40 8.18
CA MET A 97 -0.97 2.75 9.48
C MET A 97 -2.23 1.95 9.83
N GLY A 98 -3.41 2.59 9.78
CA GLY A 98 -4.70 1.97 10.09
C GLY A 98 -5.54 1.59 8.86
N HIS A 99 -5.02 1.73 7.64
CA HIS A 99 -5.74 1.44 6.39
C HIS A 99 -4.82 0.75 5.38
N SER A 100 -5.30 0.58 4.14
CA SER A 100 -4.57 -0.05 3.05
C SER A 100 -4.63 0.82 1.79
N HIS A 101 -3.54 0.84 1.03
CA HIS A 101 -3.45 1.45 -0.29
C HIS A 101 -3.70 0.41 -1.38
N TRP A 102 -4.50 0.79 -2.37
CA TRP A 102 -4.63 0.07 -3.63
C TRP A 102 -3.76 0.78 -4.68
N ILE A 103 -2.68 0.13 -5.11
CA ILE A 103 -1.61 0.74 -5.89
C ILE A 103 -1.61 0.12 -7.28
N GLY A 104 -2.11 0.86 -8.27
CA GLY A 104 -2.09 0.44 -9.67
C GLY A 104 -0.66 0.16 -10.14
N LYS A 105 -0.44 -1.00 -10.77
CA LYS A 105 0.90 -1.39 -11.25
C LYS A 105 1.42 -0.45 -12.32
N ASP A 106 0.56 0.29 -13.00
CA ASP A 106 0.90 1.33 -13.97
C ASP A 106 1.46 2.61 -13.32
N SER A 107 1.14 2.85 -12.04
CA SER A 107 1.63 4.00 -11.27
C SER A 107 3.01 3.78 -10.64
N LEU A 108 3.49 2.54 -10.61
CA LEU A 108 4.82 2.19 -10.13
C LEU A 108 5.88 2.48 -11.20
N SER A 109 7.10 2.80 -10.77
CA SER A 109 8.27 2.77 -11.65
C SER A 109 8.55 1.35 -12.15
N ASP A 110 9.29 1.21 -13.26
CA ASP A 110 9.63 -0.12 -13.79
C ASP A 110 10.45 -0.95 -12.81
N LYS A 111 11.28 -0.30 -11.99
CA LYS A 111 12.06 -0.98 -10.96
C LYS A 111 11.17 -1.47 -9.82
N GLU A 112 10.24 -0.65 -9.34
CA GLU A 112 9.25 -1.07 -8.33
C GLU A 112 8.40 -2.22 -8.84
N LYS A 113 7.99 -2.21 -10.11
CA LYS A 113 7.27 -3.36 -10.72
C LYS A 113 8.09 -4.64 -10.67
N VAL A 114 9.38 -4.57 -11.03
CA VAL A 114 10.29 -5.73 -11.01
C VAL A 114 10.50 -6.24 -9.58
N ALA A 115 10.75 -5.34 -8.63
CA ALA A 115 10.95 -5.71 -7.22
C ALA A 115 9.68 -6.34 -6.63
N ALA A 116 8.52 -5.71 -6.84
CA ALA A 116 7.22 -6.20 -6.43
C ALA A 116 6.91 -7.58 -7.02
N GLN A 117 7.13 -7.77 -8.33
CA GLN A 117 6.90 -9.06 -8.99
C GLN A 117 7.82 -10.16 -8.45
N ALA A 118 9.08 -9.84 -8.15
CA ALA A 118 10.01 -10.78 -7.55
C ALA A 118 9.55 -11.18 -6.14
N TYR A 119 9.18 -10.19 -5.31
CA TYR A 119 8.71 -10.39 -3.95
C TYR A 119 7.42 -11.21 -3.90
N THR A 120 6.40 -10.86 -4.68
CA THR A 120 5.11 -11.57 -4.68
C THR A 120 5.27 -13.01 -5.15
N LYS A 121 6.12 -13.25 -6.17
CA LYS A 121 6.48 -14.60 -6.60
C LYS A 121 7.19 -15.40 -5.50
N GLU A 122 8.14 -14.80 -4.78
CA GLU A 122 8.84 -15.43 -3.66
C GLU A 122 7.87 -15.80 -2.53
N LYS A 123 6.95 -14.89 -2.17
CA LYS A 123 5.97 -15.08 -1.09
C LYS A 123 4.76 -15.90 -1.48
N GLY A 124 4.61 -16.28 -2.75
CA GLY A 124 3.43 -16.98 -3.24
C GLY A 124 2.16 -16.12 -3.18
N ILE A 125 2.31 -14.78 -3.25
CA ILE A 125 1.21 -13.83 -3.39
C ILE A 125 0.86 -13.81 -4.88
N LEU A 126 -0.05 -14.69 -5.28
CA LEU A 126 -0.41 -14.88 -6.69
C LEU A 126 -1.58 -13.97 -7.06
N PRO A 127 -1.64 -13.37 -8.25
CA PRO A 127 -2.83 -12.65 -8.71
C PRO A 127 -4.06 -13.57 -8.78
N PRO A 128 -5.29 -13.01 -8.86
CA PRO A 128 -6.50 -13.79 -9.04
C PRO A 128 -6.40 -14.71 -10.26
N SER A 129 -6.90 -15.95 -10.13
CA SER A 129 -6.99 -16.89 -11.24
C SER A 129 -8.02 -16.40 -12.27
N PRO A 130 -7.81 -16.62 -13.58
CA PRO A 130 -8.79 -16.25 -14.61
C PRO A 130 -10.20 -16.81 -14.37
N ASP A 131 -10.31 -17.96 -13.69
CA ASP A 131 -11.59 -18.62 -13.39
C ASP A 131 -12.10 -18.31 -11.96
N ALA A 132 -11.49 -17.36 -11.24
CA ALA A 132 -11.86 -17.06 -9.86
C ALA A 132 -13.33 -16.67 -9.72
N ASP A 133 -13.83 -15.81 -10.62
CA ASP A 133 -15.22 -15.33 -10.61
C ASP A 133 -16.23 -16.46 -10.89
N VAL A 134 -15.89 -17.40 -11.78
CA VAL A 134 -16.76 -18.55 -12.08
C VAL A 134 -16.86 -19.50 -10.89
N LYS A 135 -15.77 -19.65 -10.12
CA LYS A 135 -15.76 -20.46 -8.90
C LYS A 135 -16.49 -19.77 -7.75
N ALA A 136 -16.36 -18.44 -7.65
CA ALA A 136 -17.02 -17.58 -6.68
C ALA A 136 -18.55 -17.66 -6.76
N ASN A 137 -19.06 -17.48 -7.98
CA ASN A 137 -20.48 -17.31 -8.24
C ASN A 137 -20.91 -18.18 -9.43
N PRO A 138 -20.92 -19.52 -9.27
CA PRO A 138 -21.25 -20.44 -10.36
C PRO A 138 -22.69 -20.30 -10.86
N THR A 139 -23.58 -19.71 -10.06
CA THR A 139 -24.99 -19.48 -10.41
C THR A 139 -25.22 -18.15 -11.11
N GLY A 140 -24.23 -17.24 -11.11
CA GLY A 140 -24.39 -15.89 -11.68
C GLY A 140 -25.42 -15.04 -10.95
N ASP A 141 -25.65 -15.32 -9.66
CA ASP A 141 -26.59 -14.54 -8.85
C ASP A 141 -26.06 -13.12 -8.63
N SER A 142 -26.94 -12.12 -8.55
CA SER A 142 -26.48 -10.77 -8.21
C SER A 142 -25.93 -10.70 -6.78
N ALA A 143 -25.01 -9.78 -6.53
CA ALA A 143 -24.44 -9.54 -5.22
C ALA A 143 -25.52 -9.24 -4.17
N ALA A 144 -26.59 -8.52 -4.56
CA ALA A 144 -27.74 -8.29 -3.70
C ALA A 144 -28.49 -9.59 -3.36
N ALA A 145 -28.68 -10.50 -4.33
CA ALA A 145 -29.32 -11.79 -4.10
C ALA A 145 -28.45 -12.69 -3.19
N ILE A 146 -27.13 -12.68 -3.40
CA ILE A 146 -26.16 -13.38 -2.55
C ILE A 146 -26.23 -12.82 -1.12
N TYR A 147 -26.09 -11.50 -0.94
CA TYR A 147 -26.12 -10.86 0.37
C TYR A 147 -27.38 -11.22 1.18
N ASN A 148 -28.55 -11.23 0.55
CA ASN A 148 -29.81 -11.51 1.23
C ASN A 148 -30.00 -12.98 1.62
N ARG A 149 -29.37 -13.93 0.92
CA ARG A 149 -29.55 -15.37 1.17
C ARG A 149 -28.47 -15.98 2.06
N VAL A 150 -27.27 -15.42 2.08
CA VAL A 150 -26.14 -15.98 2.83
C VAL A 150 -26.18 -15.56 4.29
N LYS A 151 -25.66 -16.42 5.17
CA LYS A 151 -25.40 -16.07 6.56
C LYS A 151 -24.02 -15.42 6.65
N GLY A 152 -23.94 -14.24 7.24
CA GLY A 152 -22.67 -13.53 7.42
C GLY A 152 -21.69 -14.30 8.31
N GLU A 153 -20.42 -14.35 7.89
CA GLU A 153 -19.31 -14.98 8.59
C GLU A 153 -18.03 -14.14 8.47
N LYS A 154 -17.17 -14.17 9.50
CA LYS A 154 -15.87 -13.49 9.47
C LYS A 154 -14.87 -14.31 8.64
N ARG A 155 -14.86 -14.06 7.32
CA ARG A 155 -13.97 -14.74 6.36
C ARG A 155 -12.75 -13.90 5.99
N ILE A 156 -12.95 -12.60 5.78
CA ILE A 156 -11.91 -11.66 5.38
C ILE A 156 -11.40 -10.91 6.63
N PRO A 157 -10.08 -10.87 6.89
CA PRO A 157 -9.51 -9.96 7.88
C PRO A 157 -9.88 -8.51 7.53
N LEU A 158 -10.29 -7.72 8.52
CA LEU A 158 -10.79 -6.35 8.28
C LEU A 158 -9.81 -5.47 7.50
N VAL A 159 -8.52 -5.56 7.81
CA VAL A 159 -7.45 -4.78 7.14
C VAL A 159 -7.29 -5.11 5.65
N ARG A 160 -7.85 -6.23 5.19
CA ARG A 160 -7.83 -6.61 3.77
C ARG A 160 -9.05 -6.08 3.03
N LEU A 161 -10.10 -5.63 3.71
CA LEU A 161 -11.29 -5.12 3.04
C LEU A 161 -10.97 -3.77 2.39
N PRO A 162 -11.23 -3.60 1.08
CA PRO A 162 -10.92 -2.38 0.36
C PRO A 162 -12.05 -1.35 0.54
N TYR A 163 -11.79 -0.10 0.18
CA TYR A 163 -12.79 0.99 0.19
C TYR A 163 -13.49 1.22 1.54
N MET A 164 -12.85 0.84 2.65
CA MET A 164 -13.42 0.99 3.99
C MET A 164 -14.76 0.27 4.19
N VAL A 165 -15.06 -0.78 3.41
CA VAL A 165 -16.35 -1.50 3.50
C VAL A 165 -16.55 -2.17 4.87
N GLU A 166 -15.49 -2.38 5.65
CA GLU A 166 -15.55 -2.82 7.05
C GLU A 166 -16.34 -1.86 7.94
N HIS A 167 -16.46 -0.59 7.56
CA HIS A 167 -17.20 0.42 8.29
C HIS A 167 -18.66 0.52 7.88
N THR A 168 -19.17 -0.38 7.02
CA THR A 168 -20.58 -0.38 6.61
C THR A 168 -21.50 -0.45 7.83
N VAL A 169 -22.40 0.53 7.97
CA VAL A 169 -23.36 0.61 9.08
C VAL A 169 -24.79 0.22 8.69
N GLU A 170 -25.12 0.32 7.40
CA GLU A 170 -26.45 0.02 6.88
C GLU A 170 -26.33 -0.51 5.44
N VAL A 171 -27.27 -1.36 5.03
CA VAL A 171 -27.51 -1.67 3.63
C VAL A 171 -28.86 -1.11 3.24
N LYS A 172 -28.88 -0.18 2.28
CA LYS A 172 -30.09 0.53 1.89
C LYS A 172 -30.13 0.81 0.39
N ASN A 173 -31.27 0.50 -0.24
CA ASN A 173 -31.51 0.72 -1.67
C ASN A 173 -30.40 0.15 -2.58
N GLY A 174 -29.87 -1.03 -2.24
CA GLY A 174 -28.80 -1.68 -2.97
C GLY A 174 -27.41 -1.07 -2.76
N ASN A 175 -27.19 -0.31 -1.68
CA ASN A 175 -25.91 0.28 -1.33
C ASN A 175 -25.45 -0.19 0.05
N LEU A 176 -24.16 -0.44 0.19
CA LEU A 176 -23.46 -0.42 1.47
C LEU A 176 -23.25 1.04 1.86
N ILE A 177 -23.76 1.44 3.03
CA ILE A 177 -23.66 2.79 3.56
C ILE A 177 -22.48 2.85 4.53
N ILE A 178 -21.45 3.61 4.16
CA ILE A 178 -20.19 3.70 4.90
C ILE A 178 -20.04 5.13 5.42
N PRO A 179 -20.08 5.36 6.74
CA PRO A 179 -19.86 6.69 7.30
C PRO A 179 -18.39 7.07 7.11
N HIS A 180 -18.14 8.31 6.70
CA HIS A 180 -16.80 8.85 6.57
C HIS A 180 -16.78 10.33 6.99
N LYS A 181 -16.20 10.59 8.17
CA LYS A 181 -16.15 11.90 8.82
C LYS A 181 -17.54 12.57 8.88
N ASP A 182 -17.78 13.59 8.06
CA ASP A 182 -18.99 14.41 8.02
C ASP A 182 -19.97 14.01 6.90
N HIS A 183 -19.69 12.94 6.17
CA HIS A 183 -20.54 12.44 5.08
C HIS A 183 -20.61 10.90 5.06
N TYR A 184 -21.30 10.36 4.05
CA TYR A 184 -21.41 8.93 3.79
C TYR A 184 -20.91 8.61 2.39
N HIS A 185 -20.19 7.50 2.26
CA HIS A 185 -19.93 6.84 0.99
C HIS A 185 -20.95 5.74 0.76
N ASN A 186 -21.30 5.53 -0.51
CA ASN A 186 -22.24 4.50 -0.93
C ASN A 186 -21.54 3.59 -1.94
N ILE A 187 -21.34 2.32 -1.58
CA ILE A 187 -20.85 1.30 -2.50
C ILE A 187 -22.06 0.52 -3.01
N LYS A 188 -22.31 0.54 -4.32
CA LYS A 188 -23.46 -0.14 -4.93
C LYS A 188 -23.19 -1.65 -5.00
N PHE A 189 -24.19 -2.48 -4.71
CA PHE A 189 -24.09 -3.92 -4.98
C PHE A 189 -23.82 -4.21 -6.46
N ALA A 190 -24.34 -3.38 -7.37
CA ALA A 190 -24.08 -3.51 -8.81
C ALA A 190 -22.59 -3.44 -9.15
N TRP A 191 -21.76 -2.81 -8.31
CA TRP A 191 -20.30 -2.75 -8.55
C TRP A 191 -19.62 -4.10 -8.40
N PHE A 192 -20.19 -5.00 -7.60
CA PHE A 192 -19.73 -6.37 -7.47
C PHE A 192 -20.20 -7.21 -8.68
N ASP A 193 -21.34 -6.86 -9.27
CA ASP A 193 -21.89 -7.55 -10.45
C ASP A 193 -21.15 -7.16 -11.74
N ASP A 194 -20.74 -5.89 -11.88
CA ASP A 194 -20.06 -5.36 -13.06
C ASP A 194 -18.52 -5.35 -12.95
N HIS A 195 -17.98 -5.93 -11.88
CA HIS A 195 -16.56 -6.04 -11.57
C HIS A 195 -15.81 -4.70 -11.40
N THR A 196 -16.53 -3.60 -11.17
CA THR A 196 -15.91 -2.32 -10.79
C THR A 196 -15.43 -2.32 -9.34
N TYR A 197 -16.06 -3.12 -8.47
CA TYR A 197 -15.52 -3.46 -7.16
C TYR A 197 -14.54 -4.62 -7.28
N LYS A 198 -13.37 -4.50 -6.63
CA LYS A 198 -12.35 -5.56 -6.56
C LYS A 198 -12.33 -6.16 -5.15
N ALA A 199 -12.74 -7.42 -5.02
CA ALA A 199 -12.61 -8.15 -3.76
C ALA A 199 -11.13 -8.44 -3.48
N PRO A 200 -10.72 -8.56 -2.20
CA PRO A 200 -9.33 -8.90 -1.89
C PRO A 200 -8.96 -10.26 -2.45
N ASN A 201 -7.74 -10.39 -2.95
CA ASN A 201 -7.27 -11.63 -3.52
C ASN A 201 -7.44 -12.84 -2.56
N GLY A 202 -7.86 -13.96 -3.14
CA GLY A 202 -8.21 -15.19 -2.42
C GLY A 202 -9.62 -15.17 -1.81
N TYR A 203 -10.40 -14.10 -2.02
CA TYR A 203 -11.79 -14.00 -1.59
C TYR A 203 -12.71 -13.72 -2.78
N THR A 204 -13.99 -14.05 -2.55
CA THR A 204 -15.06 -14.07 -3.55
C THR A 204 -16.34 -13.56 -2.93
#